data_AF-A0A259PC12-F1
#
_entry.id   AF-A0A259PC12-F1
#
_cell.length_a   1.000
_cell.length_b   1.000
_cell.length_c   1.000
_cell.angle_alpha   90.00
_cell.angle_beta   90.00
_cell.angle_gamma   90.00
#
_symmetry.space_group_name_H-M   'P 1'
#
loop_
_entity.id
_entity.type
_entity.pdbx_description
1 polymer ?
#
loop_
_entity_poly.entity_id
_entity_poly.type
_entity_poly.pdbx_seq_one_letter_code
_entity_poly.pdbx_strand_id
1 'polypeptide(L)'
;MKIKRYTGTSTREVLARIRNDLGPDAVILSNREIVGGVELMAAVDFDASHLQAEPAAEEPALASQRPAAAAPRQATPAPSRPQPAPQPVRTPPPAAAAMPAAKPQRPASVQAPAAAAGQGAAGVAQPAWSGEIRGLRDELHALRQWVQSTVSSGAQAAGPVSSPLAERLQELGFSPSCAQALAVPGAKLPDALGTYLQRLDMPADPVAADGVYALVGPTGVGKTTTIAKLAARQVLRHGTSAVALITTDTYRIGGVEQLKIYGRILGVPVAVARDAKELEQHLQEF
;
A
#
# COMPACT_ATOMS: atom_id res chain seq x y z
N MET A 1 -43.26 6.20 12.91
CA MET A 1 -42.27 7.18 12.40
C MET A 1 -42.86 8.59 12.41
N LYS A 2 -42.42 9.45 13.35
CA LYS A 2 -42.78 10.88 13.36
C LYS A 2 -41.58 11.68 12.86
N ILE A 3 -41.62 12.15 11.62
CA ILE A 3 -40.61 13.07 11.07
C ILE A 3 -41.09 14.49 11.28
N LYS A 4 -40.25 15.34 11.88
CA LYS A 4 -40.52 16.78 12.00
C LYS A 4 -39.35 17.58 11.42
N ARG A 5 -39.70 18.70 10.78
CA ARG A 5 -38.76 19.69 10.26
C ARG A 5 -38.67 20.87 11.21
N TYR A 6 -37.46 21.32 11.48
CA TYR A 6 -37.16 22.45 12.34
C TYR A 6 -36.28 23.44 11.60
N THR A 7 -36.62 24.73 11.67
CA THR A 7 -35.81 25.82 11.13
C THR A 7 -35.44 26.78 12.25
N GLY A 8 -34.23 27.32 12.24
CA GLY A 8 -33.78 28.28 13.24
C GLY A 8 -32.57 29.07 12.78
N THR A 9 -32.17 30.06 13.56
CA THR A 9 -31.07 30.97 13.20
C THR A 9 -29.70 30.34 13.37
N SER A 10 -29.60 29.32 14.22
CA SER A 10 -28.38 28.57 14.50
C SER A 10 -28.70 27.09 14.71
N THR A 11 -27.83 26.20 14.23
CA THR A 11 -27.91 24.76 14.45
C THR A 11 -28.09 24.40 15.94
N ARG A 12 -27.45 25.14 16.85
CA ARG A 12 -27.53 24.89 18.29
C ARG A 12 -28.94 25.12 18.85
N GLU A 13 -29.62 26.15 18.37
CA GLU A 13 -31.01 26.46 18.75
C GLU A 13 -31.94 25.36 18.25
N VAL A 14 -31.76 24.94 17.00
CA VAL A 14 -32.58 23.90 16.37
C VAL A 14 -32.39 22.55 17.05
N LEU A 15 -31.15 22.19 17.42
CA LEU A 15 -30.86 20.96 18.16
C LEU A 15 -31.46 20.96 19.58
N ALA A 16 -31.47 22.11 20.26
CA ALA A 16 -32.13 22.23 21.56
C ALA A 16 -33.64 22.03 21.45
N ARG A 17 -34.27 22.57 20.38
CA ARG A 17 -35.70 22.37 20.10
C ARG A 17 -36.01 20.92 19.75
N ILE A 18 -35.18 20.28 18.93
CA ILE A 18 -35.32 18.85 18.60
C ILE A 18 -35.26 18.01 19.88
N ARG A 19 -34.29 18.26 20.77
CA ARG A 19 -34.16 17.50 22.02
C ARG A 19 -35.35 17.70 22.96
N ASN A 20 -35.92 18.91 23.00
CA ASN A 20 -37.09 19.19 23.85
C ASN A 20 -38.39 18.60 23.30
N ASP A 21 -38.56 18.52 21.97
CA ASP A 21 -39.81 18.07 21.32
C ASP A 21 -39.80 16.57 21.00
N LEU A 22 -38.65 16.01 20.63
CA LEU A 22 -38.48 14.62 20.21
C LEU A 22 -37.68 13.76 21.20
N GLY A 23 -37.13 14.37 22.26
CA GLY A 23 -36.32 13.66 23.25
C GLY A 23 -34.85 13.50 22.86
N PRO A 24 -34.04 12.90 23.74
CA PRO A 24 -32.60 12.71 23.52
C PRO A 24 -32.29 11.69 22.40
N ASP A 25 -33.23 10.80 22.08
CA ASP A 25 -33.03 9.69 21.13
C ASP A 25 -33.41 10.06 19.67
N ALA A 26 -33.62 11.34 19.38
CA ALA A 26 -33.99 11.81 18.05
C ALA A 26 -32.80 11.69 17.06
N VAL A 27 -33.03 11.04 15.92
CA VAL A 27 -32.05 10.89 14.85
C VAL A 27 -32.24 12.00 13.82
N ILE A 28 -31.17 12.71 13.47
CA ILE A 28 -31.17 13.75 12.44
C ILE A 28 -31.02 13.09 11.06
N LEU A 29 -32.02 13.25 10.21
CA LEU A 29 -32.07 12.68 8.86
C LEU A 29 -31.42 13.57 7.82
N SER A 30 -31.55 14.89 7.98
CA SER A 30 -31.05 15.88 7.02
C SER A 30 -30.69 17.19 7.73
N ASN A 31 -29.62 17.83 7.27
CA ASN A 31 -29.17 19.14 7.70
C ASN A 31 -28.91 19.99 6.45
N ARG A 32 -29.64 21.10 6.32
CA ARG A 32 -29.52 22.03 5.20
C ARG A 32 -29.35 23.45 5.73
N GLU A 33 -28.32 24.14 5.24
CA GLU A 33 -28.16 25.58 5.47
C GLU A 33 -29.06 26.35 4.49
N ILE A 34 -29.87 27.25 5.03
CA ILE A 34 -30.82 28.08 4.27
C ILE A 34 -30.49 29.55 4.46
N VAL A 35 -30.93 30.41 3.54
CA VAL A 35 -30.69 31.85 3.66
C VAL A 35 -31.37 32.38 4.92
N GLY A 36 -30.57 32.77 5.92
CA GLY A 36 -31.05 33.26 7.22
C GLY A 36 -31.10 32.20 8.34
N GLY A 37 -30.59 30.98 8.14
CA GLY A 37 -30.55 29.98 9.22
C GLY A 37 -30.20 28.55 8.78
N VAL A 38 -30.64 27.60 9.59
CA VAL A 38 -30.41 26.17 9.40
C VAL A 38 -31.73 25.41 9.52
N GLU A 39 -31.92 24.45 8.63
CA GLU A 39 -33.05 23.54 8.58
C GLU A 39 -32.58 22.12 8.93
N LEU A 40 -33.15 21.51 9.97
CA LEU A 40 -32.90 20.13 10.36
C LEU A 40 -34.19 19.31 10.31
N MET A 41 -34.10 18.09 9.77
CA MET A 41 -35.15 17.08 9.88
C MET A 41 -34.74 16.02 10.89
N ALA A 42 -35.61 15.73 11.84
CA ALA A 42 -35.38 14.72 12.87
C ALA A 42 -36.56 13.74 12.97
N ALA A 43 -36.26 12.50 13.37
CA ALA A 43 -37.25 11.44 13.59
C ALA A 43 -36.98 10.67 14.89
N VAL A 44 -38.05 10.13 15.47
CA VAL A 44 -38.02 9.18 16.61
C VAL A 44 -38.65 7.86 16.13
N ASP A 45 -38.17 6.75 16.68
CA ASP A 45 -38.44 5.37 16.24
C ASP A 45 -37.84 5.06 14.86
N PHE A 46 -36.53 5.30 14.71
CA PHE A 46 -35.79 4.76 13.56
C PHE A 46 -35.46 3.29 13.82
N ASP A 47 -36.40 2.41 13.49
CA ASP A 47 -36.13 0.98 13.41
C ASP A 47 -35.41 0.70 12.09
N ALA A 48 -34.11 0.37 12.16
CA ALA A 48 -33.27 0.02 11.00
C ALA A 48 -33.76 -1.24 10.25
N SER A 49 -34.74 -1.95 10.82
CA SER A 49 -35.41 -3.13 10.30
C SER A 49 -36.47 -2.85 9.22
N HIS A 50 -36.91 -1.59 9.04
CA HIS A 50 -37.93 -1.21 8.04
C HIS A 50 -37.38 -0.85 6.64
N LEU A 51 -36.10 -1.13 6.36
CA LEU A 51 -35.52 -0.99 5.01
C LEU A 51 -35.87 -2.18 4.08
N GLN A 52 -36.73 -3.10 4.52
CA GLN A 52 -37.18 -4.25 3.74
C GLN A 52 -38.72 -4.23 3.66
N ALA A 53 -39.24 -4.14 2.42
CA ALA A 53 -40.64 -4.10 1.99
C ALA A 53 -41.36 -2.74 2.21
N GLU A 54 -41.83 -2.02 1.18
CA GLU A 54 -42.79 -2.45 0.16
C GLU A 54 -42.71 -1.68 -1.21
N PRO A 55 -43.41 -2.17 -2.25
CA PRO A 55 -43.29 -1.75 -3.65
C PRO A 55 -44.21 -0.58 -4.07
N ALA A 56 -44.09 -0.20 -5.35
CA ALA A 56 -44.71 0.92 -6.04
C ALA A 56 -46.25 1.01 -5.95
N ALA A 57 -46.76 2.25 -5.83
CA ALA A 57 -48.09 2.65 -6.29
C ALA A 57 -48.10 4.15 -6.70
N GLU A 58 -48.95 4.44 -7.68
CA GLU A 58 -49.03 5.61 -8.55
C GLU A 58 -49.57 6.92 -7.90
N GLU A 59 -49.02 8.05 -8.39
CA GLU A 59 -49.60 9.37 -8.78
C GLU A 59 -50.86 9.98 -8.10
N PRO A 60 -50.97 11.34 -7.95
CA PRO A 60 -51.19 12.20 -9.12
C PRO A 60 -50.58 13.62 -9.13
N ALA A 61 -50.55 14.13 -10.36
CA ALA A 61 -50.23 15.49 -10.79
C ALA A 61 -51.02 16.60 -10.06
N LEU A 62 -50.31 17.69 -9.76
CA LEU A 62 -50.92 19.01 -9.59
C LEU A 62 -49.99 20.08 -10.17
N ALA A 63 -50.51 20.74 -11.20
CA ALA A 63 -49.96 21.90 -11.86
C ALA A 63 -49.73 23.06 -10.88
N SER A 64 -48.67 23.84 -11.09
CA SER A 64 -48.76 25.31 -11.10
C SER A 64 -47.44 25.99 -11.52
N GLN A 65 -47.52 26.61 -12.70
CA GLN A 65 -47.19 28.01 -12.97
C GLN A 65 -45.73 28.50 -12.78
N ARG A 66 -45.09 28.73 -13.93
CA ARG A 66 -44.07 29.78 -14.13
C ARG A 66 -44.67 31.17 -13.85
N PRO A 67 -43.84 32.12 -13.39
CA PRO A 67 -43.56 33.26 -14.26
C PRO A 67 -42.08 33.52 -14.50
N ALA A 68 -41.83 34.25 -15.58
CA ALA A 68 -40.53 34.63 -16.12
C ALA A 68 -39.89 35.83 -15.40
N ALA A 69 -38.63 36.07 -15.81
CA ALA A 69 -37.83 37.30 -15.69
C ALA A 69 -36.98 37.48 -14.42
N ALA A 70 -35.66 37.39 -14.58
CA ALA A 70 -34.73 38.52 -14.51
C ALA A 70 -33.27 38.04 -14.29
N ALA A 71 -32.42 38.22 -15.30
CA ALA A 71 -31.01 38.55 -15.09
C ALA A 71 -30.93 40.04 -14.65
N PRO A 72 -29.80 40.60 -14.15
CA PRO A 72 -28.42 40.10 -14.13
C PRO A 72 -27.70 40.31 -12.78
N ARG A 73 -26.46 39.80 -12.64
CA ARG A 73 -25.29 40.60 -12.18
C ARG A 73 -24.02 39.74 -12.13
N GLN A 74 -22.99 40.27 -12.77
CA GLN A 74 -21.60 39.85 -12.73
C GLN A 74 -21.06 39.96 -11.31
N ALA A 75 -20.30 38.96 -10.86
CA ALA A 75 -19.47 39.04 -9.67
C ALA A 75 -18.00 38.90 -10.09
N THR A 76 -17.25 39.97 -9.85
CA THR A 76 -15.80 40.11 -9.94
C THR A 76 -15.08 39.12 -9.00
N PRO A 77 -13.87 38.64 -9.35
CA PRO A 77 -13.11 37.73 -8.50
C PRO A 77 -12.41 38.49 -7.37
N ALA A 78 -12.57 38.03 -6.13
CA ALA A 78 -11.83 38.50 -4.96
C ALA A 78 -10.48 37.76 -4.82
N PRO A 79 -9.45 38.41 -4.24
CA PRO A 79 -8.05 38.02 -4.43
C PRO A 79 -7.59 36.84 -3.58
N SER A 80 -6.75 36.01 -4.18
CA SER A 80 -5.98 34.91 -3.59
C SER A 80 -4.96 35.41 -2.56
N ARG A 81 -5.04 34.89 -1.32
CA ARG A 81 -3.96 35.00 -0.32
C ARG A 81 -2.85 33.96 -0.63
N PRO A 82 -1.57 34.35 -0.63
CA PRO A 82 -0.46 33.41 -0.81
C PRO A 82 -0.20 32.60 0.47
N GLN A 83 -0.08 31.28 0.33
CA GLN A 83 0.46 30.39 1.37
C GLN A 83 2.00 30.40 1.32
N PRO A 84 2.71 30.47 2.46
CA PRO A 84 4.17 30.38 2.48
C PRO A 84 4.65 28.93 2.32
N ALA A 85 5.67 28.74 1.49
CA ALA A 85 6.32 27.46 1.22
C ALA A 85 7.13 26.94 2.43
N PRO A 86 7.17 25.62 2.68
CA PRO A 86 8.04 25.04 3.70
C PRO A 86 9.49 24.97 3.21
N GLN A 87 10.43 25.48 4.02
CA GLN A 87 11.87 25.39 3.77
C GLN A 87 12.42 24.00 4.15
N PRO A 88 13.43 23.47 3.42
CA PRO A 88 14.01 22.17 3.70
C PRO A 88 14.97 22.18 4.90
N VAL A 89 14.81 21.17 5.76
CA VAL A 89 15.67 20.90 6.92
C VAL A 89 17.05 20.42 6.42
N ARG A 90 18.11 21.11 6.85
CA ARG A 90 19.51 20.74 6.59
C ARG A 90 19.94 19.59 7.52
N THR A 91 20.45 18.51 6.94
CA THR A 91 21.18 17.46 7.66
C THR A 91 22.64 17.89 7.90
N PRO A 92 23.22 17.63 9.10
CA PRO A 92 24.65 17.77 9.32
C PRO A 92 25.43 16.51 8.86
N PRO A 93 26.71 16.65 8.47
CA PRO A 93 27.55 15.58 7.92
C PRO A 93 28.18 14.66 8.99
N PRO A 94 28.65 13.44 8.62
CA PRO A 94 29.28 12.52 9.55
C PRO A 94 30.75 12.89 9.82
N ALA A 95 31.13 12.85 11.10
CA ALA A 95 32.48 13.07 11.58
C ALA A 95 33.36 11.82 11.37
N ALA A 96 34.61 12.08 10.98
CA ALA A 96 35.65 11.13 10.67
C ALA A 96 36.32 10.52 11.92
N ALA A 97 36.86 9.32 11.69
CA ALA A 97 38.11 8.73 12.21
C ALA A 97 38.63 9.13 13.61
N ALA A 98 38.81 8.13 14.46
CA ALA A 98 39.86 8.13 15.48
C ALA A 98 40.37 6.70 15.75
N MET A 99 41.64 6.45 15.40
CA MET A 99 42.48 5.45 16.07
C MET A 99 42.86 5.96 17.47
N PRO A 100 43.27 5.08 18.39
CA PRO A 100 44.55 5.38 19.05
C PRO A 100 45.46 4.16 19.33
N ALA A 101 46.73 4.39 18.96
CA ALA A 101 47.96 4.24 19.76
C ALA A 101 48.28 2.95 20.56
N ALA A 102 49.46 2.42 20.24
CA ALA A 102 50.26 1.44 20.99
C ALA A 102 50.97 2.07 22.21
N LYS A 103 51.18 1.35 23.32
CA LYS A 103 52.40 0.61 23.79
C LYS A 103 52.39 0.69 25.35
N PRO A 104 53.31 0.06 26.13
CA PRO A 104 54.03 -1.21 26.02
C PRO A 104 54.03 -2.02 27.36
N GLN A 105 54.46 -3.29 27.38
CA GLN A 105 55.19 -3.88 28.53
C GLN A 105 55.88 -5.20 28.15
N ARG A 106 57.03 -5.44 28.79
CA ARG A 106 58.13 -6.38 28.48
C ARG A 106 58.46 -7.13 29.82
N PRO A 107 59.45 -8.04 29.87
CA PRO A 107 59.44 -9.46 29.52
C PRO A 107 59.72 -10.41 30.72
N ALA A 108 59.50 -11.71 30.56
CA ALA A 108 60.18 -12.81 31.28
C ALA A 108 59.81 -14.11 30.54
N SER A 109 60.62 -15.14 30.35
CA SER A 109 61.98 -15.49 30.78
C SER A 109 62.45 -16.61 29.84
N VAL A 110 63.72 -16.58 29.43
CA VAL A 110 64.35 -17.67 28.67
C VAL A 110 65.09 -18.55 29.68
N GLN A 111 64.73 -19.83 29.76
CA GLN A 111 65.54 -20.84 30.42
C GLN A 111 65.82 -21.97 29.41
N ALA A 112 67.09 -22.13 29.09
CA ALA A 112 67.65 -23.35 28.53
C ALA A 112 67.98 -24.33 29.69
N PRO A 113 68.10 -25.62 29.38
CA PRO A 113 69.32 -26.30 29.76
C PRO A 113 69.98 -26.97 28.55
N ALA A 114 71.30 -26.77 28.47
CA ALA A 114 72.20 -27.62 27.73
C ALA A 114 72.42 -28.93 28.50
N ALA A 115 72.54 -30.06 27.81
CA ALA A 115 73.71 -30.94 27.91
C ALA A 115 73.53 -32.25 27.12
N ALA A 116 74.70 -32.77 26.72
CA ALA A 116 75.04 -34.15 26.41
C ALA A 116 74.92 -34.61 24.93
N ALA A 117 76.04 -34.42 24.24
CA ALA A 117 76.49 -35.30 23.16
C ALA A 117 76.82 -36.70 23.71
N GLY A 118 76.51 -37.73 22.93
CA GLY A 118 76.87 -39.13 23.22
C GLY A 118 76.64 -40.01 22.00
N GLN A 119 77.73 -40.58 21.51
CA GLN A 119 77.93 -41.34 20.27
C GLN A 119 77.12 -42.65 20.18
N GLY A 120 76.98 -43.15 18.95
CA GLY A 120 77.26 -44.56 18.68
C GLY A 120 76.11 -45.46 18.21
N ALA A 121 76.10 -45.69 16.90
CA ALA A 121 75.91 -46.97 16.21
C ALA A 121 74.62 -47.79 16.40
N ALA A 122 74.03 -48.13 15.25
CA ALA A 122 73.63 -49.48 14.81
C ALA A 122 72.33 -49.40 14.01
N GLY A 123 72.46 -49.63 12.70
CA GLY A 123 71.32 -49.71 11.82
C GLY A 123 70.46 -50.93 12.12
N VAL A 124 69.17 -50.79 11.87
CA VAL A 124 68.35 -51.88 11.35
C VAL A 124 67.49 -51.27 10.24
N ALA A 125 67.80 -51.69 9.02
CA ALA A 125 67.03 -51.37 7.84
C ALA A 125 65.58 -51.87 8.02
N GLN A 126 64.64 -50.93 8.03
CA GLN A 126 63.23 -51.25 7.77
C GLN A 126 63.04 -51.22 6.24
N PRO A 127 62.33 -52.18 5.64
CA PRO A 127 62.27 -52.31 4.20
C PRO A 127 61.62 -51.07 3.59
N ALA A 128 62.20 -50.59 2.48
CA ALA A 128 61.82 -49.38 1.75
C ALA A 128 60.31 -49.25 1.46
N TRP A 129 59.58 -50.37 1.46
CA TRP A 129 58.12 -50.45 1.27
C TRP A 129 57.33 -49.78 2.40
N SER A 130 57.88 -49.70 3.61
CA SER A 130 57.23 -49.07 4.77
C SER A 130 57.18 -47.53 4.67
N GLY A 131 58.13 -46.92 3.95
CA GLY A 131 58.13 -45.49 3.66
C GLY A 131 57.15 -45.15 2.54
N GLU A 132 57.12 -45.96 1.48
CA GLU A 132 56.18 -45.80 0.37
C GLU A 132 54.71 -46.01 0.80
N ILE A 133 54.43 -47.03 1.64
CA ILE A 133 53.09 -47.25 2.21
C ILE A 133 52.68 -46.11 3.16
N ARG A 134 53.64 -45.48 3.85
CA ARG A 134 53.36 -44.32 4.71
C ARG A 134 53.04 -43.08 3.88
N GLY A 135 53.82 -42.83 2.83
CA GLY A 135 53.54 -41.74 1.87
C GLY A 135 52.17 -41.87 1.22
N LEU A 136 51.81 -43.07 0.74
CA LEU A 136 50.48 -43.35 0.19
C LEU A 136 49.35 -43.16 1.21
N ARG A 137 49.60 -43.50 2.48
CA ARG A 137 48.61 -43.30 3.55
C ARG A 137 48.43 -41.81 3.86
N ASP A 138 49.52 -41.05 3.89
CA ASP A 138 49.48 -39.60 4.10
C ASP A 138 48.80 -38.88 2.92
N GLU A 139 49.05 -39.32 1.68
CA GLU A 139 48.34 -38.85 0.48
C GLU A 139 46.85 -39.21 0.50
N LEU A 140 46.49 -40.44 0.91
CA LEU A 140 45.08 -40.82 1.09
C LEU A 140 44.40 -40.02 2.20
N HIS A 141 45.11 -39.68 3.27
CA HIS A 141 44.57 -38.80 4.31
C HIS A 141 44.42 -37.37 3.83
N ALA A 142 45.35 -36.85 3.04
CA ALA A 142 45.25 -35.53 2.40
C ALA A 142 44.09 -35.50 1.38
N LEU A 143 43.95 -36.53 0.56
CA LEU A 143 42.88 -36.65 -0.42
C LEU A 143 41.52 -36.84 0.25
N ARG A 144 41.46 -37.60 1.34
CA ARG A 144 40.27 -37.71 2.19
C ARG A 144 39.93 -36.39 2.85
N GLN A 145 40.90 -35.66 3.40
CA GLN A 145 40.67 -34.33 3.97
C GLN A 145 40.23 -33.32 2.90
N TRP A 146 40.75 -33.41 1.68
CA TRP A 146 40.35 -32.57 0.56
C TRP A 146 38.95 -32.91 0.03
N VAL A 147 38.59 -34.19 -0.06
CA VAL A 147 37.22 -34.63 -0.39
C VAL A 147 36.27 -34.25 0.74
N GLN A 148 36.65 -34.44 2.00
CA GLN A 148 35.86 -34.04 3.15
C GLN A 148 35.68 -32.52 3.19
N SER A 149 36.73 -31.74 2.91
CA SER A 149 36.64 -30.28 2.84
C SER A 149 35.85 -29.81 1.63
N THR A 150 35.91 -30.49 0.48
CA THR A 150 35.10 -30.12 -0.71
C THR A 150 33.63 -30.52 -0.53
N VAL A 151 33.35 -31.65 0.12
CA VAL A 151 31.99 -32.09 0.47
C VAL A 151 31.42 -31.26 1.61
N SER A 152 32.22 -30.86 2.60
CA SER A 152 31.81 -29.97 3.69
C SER A 152 31.71 -28.49 3.26
N SER A 153 32.54 -28.04 2.31
CA SER A 153 32.48 -26.67 1.73
C SER A 153 31.42 -26.57 0.63
N GLY A 154 31.15 -27.67 -0.09
CA GLY A 154 30.10 -27.77 -1.10
C GLY A 154 28.69 -27.94 -0.51
N ALA A 155 28.58 -28.33 0.76
CA ALA A 155 27.31 -28.48 1.46
C ALA A 155 27.00 -27.34 2.47
N GLN A 156 27.89 -26.37 2.67
CA GLN A 156 27.67 -25.23 3.58
C GLN A 156 27.73 -23.83 2.94
N ALA A 157 27.65 -23.73 1.61
CA ALA A 157 27.51 -22.43 0.92
C ALA A 157 26.23 -22.29 0.05
N ALA A 158 25.28 -23.23 0.13
CA ALA A 158 24.07 -23.23 -0.69
C ALA A 158 22.80 -23.62 0.08
N GLY A 159 22.68 -23.21 1.35
CA GLY A 159 21.34 -22.87 1.85
C GLY A 159 20.91 -21.56 1.19
N PRO A 160 19.61 -21.28 0.97
CA PRO A 160 19.21 -19.96 0.51
C PRO A 160 19.61 -18.99 1.61
N VAL A 161 20.74 -18.29 1.44
CA VAL A 161 21.06 -17.12 2.24
C VAL A 161 20.02 -16.11 1.79
N SER A 162 18.89 -16.12 2.49
CA SER A 162 17.76 -15.25 2.25
C SER A 162 18.30 -13.83 2.31
N SER A 163 18.37 -13.17 1.16
CA SER A 163 18.87 -11.81 1.10
C SER A 163 17.96 -10.96 2.00
N PRO A 164 18.49 -10.14 2.93
CA PRO A 164 17.67 -9.27 3.76
C PRO A 164 16.73 -8.38 2.93
N LEU A 165 17.16 -8.03 1.71
CA LEU A 165 16.33 -7.33 0.74
C LEU A 165 15.17 -8.20 0.21
N ALA A 166 15.42 -9.48 -0.07
CA ALA A 166 14.39 -10.42 -0.51
C ALA A 166 13.34 -10.67 0.59
N GLU A 167 13.75 -10.75 1.85
CA GLU A 167 12.82 -10.84 2.99
C GLU A 167 11.97 -9.57 3.07
N ARG A 168 12.62 -8.41 2.99
CA ARG A 168 11.92 -7.13 3.03
C ARG A 168 10.95 -6.95 1.86
N LEU A 169 11.28 -7.41 0.67
CA LEU A 169 10.37 -7.41 -0.48
C LEU A 169 9.19 -8.35 -0.27
N GLN A 170 9.40 -9.53 0.33
CA GLN A 170 8.31 -10.45 0.67
C GLN A 170 7.37 -9.86 1.72
N GLU A 171 7.90 -9.16 2.73
CA GLU A 171 7.09 -8.41 3.71
C GLU A 171 6.23 -7.32 3.04
N LEU A 172 6.71 -6.75 1.92
CA LEU A 172 5.97 -5.79 1.10
C LEU A 172 4.96 -6.46 0.16
N GLY A 173 4.86 -7.79 0.17
CA GLY A 173 3.87 -8.55 -0.62
C GLY A 173 4.37 -9.05 -1.98
N PHE A 174 5.67 -8.95 -2.27
CA PHE A 174 6.23 -9.55 -3.49
C PHE A 174 6.31 -11.07 -3.34
N SER A 175 6.09 -11.80 -4.45
CA SER A 175 6.27 -13.25 -4.47
C SER A 175 7.73 -13.64 -4.18
N PRO A 176 8.00 -14.84 -3.64
CA PRO A 176 9.36 -15.28 -3.34
C PRO A 176 10.30 -15.23 -4.57
N SER A 177 9.79 -15.63 -5.74
CA SER A 177 10.56 -15.61 -6.98
C SER A 177 10.90 -14.20 -7.45
N CYS A 178 9.93 -13.27 -7.36
CA CYS A 178 10.15 -11.86 -7.71
C CYS A 178 11.12 -11.20 -6.72
N ALA A 179 10.93 -11.43 -5.42
CA ALA A 179 11.80 -10.90 -4.37
C ALA A 179 13.25 -11.36 -4.54
N GLN A 180 13.48 -12.64 -4.83
CA GLN A 180 14.81 -13.18 -5.11
C GLN A 180 15.42 -12.58 -6.39
N ALA A 181 14.63 -12.44 -7.46
CA ALA A 181 15.10 -11.86 -8.72
C ALA A 181 15.49 -10.36 -8.59
N LEU A 182 14.88 -9.64 -7.65
CA LEU A 182 15.16 -8.23 -7.38
C LEU A 182 16.27 -8.03 -6.34
N ALA A 183 16.57 -9.03 -5.52
CA ALA A 183 17.56 -8.98 -4.45
C ALA A 183 19.00 -9.27 -4.91
N VAL A 184 19.44 -8.52 -5.93
CA VAL A 184 20.80 -8.59 -6.48
C VAL A 184 21.82 -8.16 -5.41
N PRO A 185 23.02 -8.80 -5.31
CA PRO A 185 24.04 -8.44 -4.33
C PRO A 185 24.37 -6.94 -4.36
N GLY A 186 24.27 -6.28 -3.19
CA GLY A 186 24.57 -4.86 -3.03
C GLY A 186 23.44 -3.89 -3.43
N ALA A 187 22.33 -4.38 -4.00
CA ALA A 187 21.17 -3.53 -4.31
C ALA A 187 20.49 -3.04 -3.02
N LYS A 188 19.99 -1.81 -3.04
CA LYS A 188 19.10 -1.28 -1.99
C LYS A 188 17.65 -1.37 -2.45
N LEU A 189 16.72 -1.28 -1.48
CA LEU A 189 15.29 -1.36 -1.76
C LEU A 189 14.82 -0.38 -2.86
N PRO A 190 15.23 0.91 -2.88
CA PRO A 190 14.84 1.83 -3.95
C PRO A 190 15.33 1.40 -5.34
N ASP A 191 16.54 0.85 -5.43
CA ASP A 191 17.13 0.40 -6.70
C ASP A 191 16.41 -0.85 -7.23
N ALA A 192 16.09 -1.78 -6.32
CA ALA A 192 15.32 -2.98 -6.61
C ALA A 192 13.91 -2.62 -7.11
N LEU A 193 13.21 -1.71 -6.41
CA LEU A 193 11.89 -1.22 -6.84
C LEU A 193 11.96 -0.43 -8.15
N GLY A 194 12.99 0.39 -8.35
CA GLY A 194 13.21 1.10 -9.62
C GLY A 194 13.40 0.15 -10.79
N THR A 195 14.19 -0.91 -10.60
CA THR A 195 14.37 -1.98 -11.60
C THR A 195 13.06 -2.70 -11.89
N TYR A 196 12.25 -2.97 -10.87
CA TYR A 196 10.94 -3.58 -11.04
C TYR A 196 10.00 -2.67 -11.85
N LEU A 197 9.93 -1.38 -11.52
CA LEU A 197 9.08 -0.40 -12.21
C LEU A 197 9.46 -0.25 -13.69
N GLN A 198 10.74 -0.32 -14.04
CA GLN A 198 11.19 -0.27 -15.44
C GLN A 198 10.74 -1.48 -16.27
N ARG A 199 10.42 -2.60 -15.63
CA ARG A 199 9.89 -3.80 -16.30
C ARG A 199 8.38 -3.78 -16.44
N LEU A 200 7.68 -2.87 -15.76
CA LEU A 200 6.25 -2.70 -15.92
C LEU A 200 5.99 -1.97 -17.24
N ASP A 201 5.35 -2.65 -18.17
CA ASP A 201 4.84 -2.02 -19.37
C ASP A 201 3.62 -1.16 -19.01
N MET A 202 3.87 0.11 -18.69
CA MET A 202 2.84 1.07 -18.35
C MET A 202 2.50 1.89 -19.59
N PRO A 203 1.31 1.74 -20.19
CA PRO A 203 0.94 2.51 -21.35
C PRO A 203 0.86 4.01 -20.99
N ALA A 204 1.26 4.87 -21.92
CA ALA A 204 1.22 6.31 -21.74
C ALA A 204 -0.20 6.82 -21.43
N ASP A 205 -1.21 6.16 -22.02
CA ASP A 205 -2.61 6.31 -21.68
C ASP A 205 -3.06 5.06 -20.90
N PRO A 206 -3.37 5.18 -19.58
CA PRO A 206 -3.69 4.04 -18.74
C PRO A 206 -5.02 3.36 -19.07
N VAL A 207 -5.81 3.94 -19.97
CA VAL A 207 -7.14 3.46 -20.38
C VAL A 207 -7.27 3.43 -21.91
N ALA A 208 -6.15 3.28 -22.63
CA ALA A 208 -6.18 3.21 -24.09
C ALA A 208 -6.63 1.86 -24.65
N ALA A 209 -6.41 0.78 -23.92
CA ALA A 209 -6.88 -0.55 -24.31
C ALA A 209 -8.30 -0.79 -23.82
N ASP A 210 -9.04 -1.64 -24.52
CA ASP A 210 -10.31 -2.15 -24.01
C ASP A 210 -10.03 -3.12 -22.85
N GLY A 211 -10.82 -3.04 -21.77
CA GLY A 211 -10.68 -3.95 -20.65
C GLY A 211 -11.18 -3.41 -19.31
N VAL A 212 -10.90 -4.20 -18.27
CA VAL A 212 -11.31 -3.91 -16.89
C VAL A 212 -10.18 -3.23 -16.13
N TYR A 213 -10.47 -2.07 -15.56
CA TYR A 213 -9.50 -1.27 -14.82
C TYR A 213 -9.90 -1.13 -13.35
N ALA A 214 -9.03 -1.59 -12.45
CA ALA A 214 -9.22 -1.44 -11.01
C ALA A 214 -8.26 -0.40 -10.43
N LEU A 215 -8.80 0.62 -9.74
CA LEU A 215 -7.98 1.57 -8.99
C LEU A 215 -7.94 1.17 -7.52
N VAL A 216 -6.75 0.73 -7.08
CA VAL A 216 -6.50 0.25 -5.72
C VAL A 216 -5.51 1.18 -5.02
N GLY A 217 -5.68 1.36 -3.71
CA GLY A 217 -4.80 2.21 -2.91
C GLY A 217 -5.45 2.68 -1.61
N PRO A 218 -4.71 3.38 -0.74
CA PRO A 218 -5.21 3.82 0.57
C PRO A 218 -6.35 4.85 0.45
N THR A 219 -7.03 5.13 1.55
CA THR A 219 -8.09 6.14 1.59
C THR A 219 -7.51 7.54 1.30
N GLY A 220 -8.30 8.42 0.68
CA GLY A 220 -7.90 9.82 0.47
C GLY A 220 -6.97 10.13 -0.71
N VAL A 221 -6.31 9.15 -1.33
CA VAL A 221 -5.37 9.39 -2.46
C VAL A 221 -6.02 9.80 -3.79
N GLY A 222 -7.36 9.94 -3.80
CA GLY A 222 -8.09 10.44 -4.97
C GLY A 222 -8.62 9.37 -5.93
N LYS A 223 -8.68 8.08 -5.54
CA LYS A 223 -9.16 6.98 -6.41
C LYS A 223 -10.49 7.28 -7.12
N THR A 224 -11.53 7.63 -6.36
CA THR A 224 -12.87 7.95 -6.89
C THR A 224 -12.84 9.13 -7.86
N THR A 225 -12.07 10.17 -7.53
CA THR A 225 -11.91 11.35 -8.38
C THR A 225 -11.16 11.00 -9.67
N THR A 226 -10.15 10.12 -9.61
CA THR A 226 -9.42 9.64 -10.78
C THR A 226 -10.31 8.78 -11.67
N ILE A 227 -11.12 7.88 -11.10
CA ILE A 227 -12.13 7.09 -11.85
C ILE A 227 -13.05 8.04 -12.64
N ALA A 228 -13.62 9.06 -11.98
CA ALA A 228 -14.51 10.01 -12.64
C ALA A 228 -13.83 10.76 -13.81
N LYS A 229 -12.56 11.16 -13.64
CA LYS A 229 -11.78 11.84 -14.68
C LYS A 229 -11.47 10.92 -15.87
N LEU A 230 -11.05 9.68 -15.60
CA LEU A 230 -10.76 8.70 -16.65
C LEU A 230 -12.05 8.34 -17.41
N ALA A 231 -13.15 8.09 -16.70
CA ALA A 231 -14.45 7.82 -17.27
C ALA A 231 -14.92 8.98 -18.15
N ALA A 232 -14.85 10.22 -17.66
CA ALA A 232 -15.20 11.40 -18.45
C ALA A 232 -14.37 11.51 -19.74
N ARG A 233 -13.05 11.23 -19.67
CA ARG A 233 -12.20 11.24 -20.86
C ARG A 233 -12.62 10.19 -21.88
N GLN A 234 -13.01 9.00 -21.43
CA GLN A 234 -13.47 7.93 -22.31
C GLN A 234 -14.85 8.24 -22.91
N VAL A 235 -15.79 8.74 -22.11
CA VAL A 235 -17.12 9.17 -22.58
C VAL A 235 -17.00 10.27 -23.63
N LEU A 236 -16.08 11.23 -23.46
CA LEU A 236 -15.86 12.29 -24.45
C LEU A 236 -15.27 11.80 -25.77
N ARG A 237 -14.49 10.71 -25.75
CA ARG A 237 -13.84 10.15 -26.95
C ARG A 237 -14.72 9.11 -27.67
N HIS A 238 -15.46 8.31 -26.93
CA HIS A 238 -16.12 7.10 -27.44
C HIS A 238 -17.63 7.04 -27.13
N GLY A 239 -18.17 8.02 -26.41
CA GLY A 239 -19.57 8.06 -26.01
C GLY A 239 -19.85 7.31 -24.70
N THR A 240 -21.09 7.42 -24.21
CA THR A 240 -21.50 6.88 -22.90
C THR A 240 -21.58 5.36 -22.87
N SER A 241 -21.79 4.71 -24.01
CA SER A 241 -21.86 3.25 -24.13
C SER A 241 -20.50 2.56 -23.98
N ALA A 242 -19.39 3.31 -24.04
CA ALA A 242 -18.05 2.77 -23.93
C ALA A 242 -17.59 2.53 -22.49
N VAL A 243 -18.36 2.97 -21.49
CA VAL A 243 -17.93 2.97 -20.09
C VAL A 243 -19.06 2.52 -19.17
N ALA A 244 -18.76 1.58 -18.28
CA ALA A 244 -19.53 1.28 -17.09
C ALA A 244 -18.65 1.48 -15.85
N LEU A 245 -19.27 1.83 -14.71
CA LEU A 245 -18.57 2.02 -13.45
C LEU A 245 -19.05 1.00 -12.42
N ILE A 246 -18.12 0.42 -11.67
CA ILE A 246 -18.43 -0.49 -10.57
C ILE A 246 -17.75 0.05 -9.31
N THR A 247 -18.48 0.18 -8.20
CA THR A 247 -17.89 0.50 -6.89
C THR A 247 -17.91 -0.70 -5.97
N THR A 248 -16.79 -0.92 -5.30
CA THR A 248 -16.64 -1.83 -4.15
C THR A 248 -16.49 -1.06 -2.83
N ASP A 249 -16.52 0.29 -2.85
CA ASP A 249 -16.42 1.14 -1.66
C ASP A 249 -17.79 1.24 -0.96
N THR A 250 -18.21 0.12 -0.35
CA THR A 250 -19.48 0.00 0.40
C THR A 250 -19.33 0.35 1.88
N TYR A 251 -18.09 0.43 2.38
CA TYR A 251 -17.80 0.72 3.78
C TYR A 251 -17.79 2.22 4.09
N ARG A 252 -17.29 3.06 3.17
CA ARG A 252 -17.23 4.50 3.39
C ARG A 252 -18.60 5.15 3.21
N ILE A 253 -19.07 5.85 4.25
CA ILE A 253 -20.31 6.63 4.19
C ILE A 253 -20.24 7.61 3.01
N GLY A 254 -21.19 7.48 2.08
CA GLY A 254 -21.29 8.31 0.88
C GLY A 254 -20.36 7.92 -0.28
N GLY A 255 -19.51 6.89 -0.15
CA GLY A 255 -18.61 6.44 -1.24
C GLY A 255 -19.40 5.96 -2.47
N VAL A 256 -20.41 5.11 -2.23
CA VAL A 256 -21.36 4.65 -3.26
C VAL A 256 -22.09 5.82 -3.92
N GLU A 257 -22.68 6.71 -3.11
CA GLU A 257 -23.47 7.84 -3.62
C GLU A 257 -22.60 8.83 -4.41
N GLN A 258 -21.34 9.04 -4.00
CA GLN A 258 -20.39 9.86 -4.75
C GLN A 258 -20.16 9.32 -6.17
N LEU A 259 -19.96 8.01 -6.33
CA LEU A 259 -19.77 7.43 -7.66
C LEU A 259 -21.05 7.45 -8.49
N LYS A 260 -22.22 7.18 -7.89
CA LYS A 260 -23.52 7.29 -8.56
C LYS A 260 -23.79 8.70 -9.08
N ILE A 261 -23.41 9.74 -8.34
CA ILE A 261 -23.52 11.14 -8.80
C ILE A 261 -22.67 11.34 -10.06
N TYR A 262 -21.42 10.89 -10.07
CA TYR A 262 -20.58 10.97 -11.27
C TYR A 262 -21.19 10.20 -12.45
N GLY A 263 -21.70 8.99 -12.21
CA GLY A 263 -22.37 8.21 -13.24
C GLY A 263 -23.56 8.94 -13.87
N ARG A 264 -24.42 9.54 -13.04
CA ARG A 264 -25.56 10.34 -13.50
C ARG A 264 -25.12 11.57 -14.30
N ILE A 265 -24.06 12.27 -13.87
CA ILE A 265 -23.52 13.44 -14.59
C ILE A 265 -22.97 13.02 -15.96
N LEU A 266 -22.29 11.88 -16.03
CA LEU A 266 -21.66 11.37 -17.25
C LEU A 266 -22.61 10.57 -18.14
N GLY A 267 -23.80 10.19 -17.66
CA GLY A 267 -24.73 9.32 -18.38
C GLY A 267 -24.24 7.87 -18.51
N VAL A 268 -23.44 7.38 -17.57
CA VAL A 268 -22.88 6.01 -17.57
C VAL A 268 -23.52 5.15 -16.47
N PRO A 269 -23.73 3.84 -16.71
CA PRO A 269 -24.25 2.94 -15.69
C PRO A 269 -23.26 2.80 -14.52
N VAL A 270 -23.80 2.68 -13.31
CA VAL A 270 -23.03 2.47 -12.08
C VAL A 270 -23.61 1.29 -11.30
N ALA A 271 -22.82 0.25 -11.12
CA ALA A 271 -23.14 -0.89 -10.26
C ALA A 271 -22.40 -0.83 -8.92
N VAL A 272 -22.98 -1.49 -7.92
CA VAL A 272 -22.41 -1.59 -6.57
C VAL A 272 -22.19 -3.07 -6.30
N ALA A 273 -20.94 -3.48 -6.16
CA ALA A 273 -20.58 -4.84 -5.80
C ALA A 273 -20.25 -4.92 -4.32
N ARG A 274 -21.08 -5.66 -3.55
CA ARG A 274 -20.92 -5.85 -2.10
C ARG A 274 -20.01 -7.03 -1.76
N ASP A 275 -19.93 -8.00 -2.66
CA ASP A 275 -19.10 -9.19 -2.53
C ASP A 275 -18.47 -9.60 -3.86
N ALA A 276 -17.67 -10.66 -3.82
CA ALA A 276 -16.97 -11.17 -5.00
C ALA A 276 -17.94 -11.71 -6.07
N LYS A 277 -19.10 -12.24 -5.66
CA LYS A 277 -20.08 -12.83 -6.58
C LYS A 277 -20.83 -11.75 -7.34
N GLU A 278 -21.28 -10.70 -6.65
CA GLU A 278 -21.88 -9.51 -7.28
C GLU A 278 -20.88 -8.82 -8.21
N LEU A 279 -19.59 -8.73 -7.83
CA LEU A 279 -18.56 -8.18 -8.71
C LEU A 279 -18.40 -8.99 -9.99
N GLU A 280 -18.31 -10.31 -9.88
CA GLU A 280 -18.20 -11.21 -11.04
C GLU A 280 -19.42 -11.09 -11.95
N GLN A 281 -20.63 -11.01 -11.37
CA GLN A 281 -21.86 -10.80 -12.13
C GLN A 281 -21.84 -9.49 -12.91
N HIS A 282 -21.48 -8.37 -12.27
CA HIS A 282 -21.43 -7.07 -12.95
C HIS A 282 -20.34 -6.99 -14.03
N LEU A 283 -19.22 -7.70 -13.86
CA LEU A 283 -18.18 -7.80 -14.89
C LEU A 283 -18.61 -8.62 -16.11
N GLN A 284 -19.61 -9.49 -15.98
CA GLN A 284 -20.20 -10.23 -17.10
C GLN A 284 -21.36 -9.47 -17.75
N GLU A 285 -22.02 -8.59 -17.00
CA GLU A 285 -23.16 -7.79 -17.45
C GLU A 285 -22.76 -6.62 -18.36
N PHE A 286 -21.60 -6.00 -18.10
CA PHE A 286 -21.06 -4.86 -18.86
C PHE A 286 -19.97 -5.30 -19.84
#